data_AF-X1Q2M8-F1
#
_entry.id   AF-X1Q2M8-F1
#
_cell.length_a   1.000
_cell.length_b   1.000
_cell.length_c   1.000
_cell.angle_alpha   90.00
_cell.angle_beta   90.00
_cell.angle_gamma   90.00
#
_symmetry.space_group_name_H-M   'P 1'
#
loop_
_entity.id
_entity.type
_entity.pdbx_description
1 polymer ?
#
loop_
_entity_poly.entity_id
_entity_poly.type
_entity_poly.pdbx_seq_one_letter_code
_entity_poly.pdbx_strand_id
1 'polypeptide(L)'
;MSREKIIEESLGLEDRTQKSYEARLGGVYGILSMSKRKLIFVTEKGRGQKSYKLVLDLPYEKIKSIRTESYYTLIIEDVVGLKHSFKSVMRAEIVEKALRALVTFKR
;
A
#
# COMPACT_ATOMS: atom_id res chain seq x y z
N MET A 1 7.90 18.45 -3.92
CA MET A 1 8.10 17.41 -2.88
C MET A 1 8.20 16.07 -3.58
N SER A 2 9.16 15.21 -3.23
CA SER A 2 9.32 13.89 -3.86
C SER A 2 8.41 12.85 -3.20
N ARG A 3 8.22 11.70 -3.86
CA ARG A 3 7.51 10.55 -3.31
C ARG A 3 8.19 10.03 -2.04
N GLU A 4 9.50 9.91 -2.08
CA GLU A 4 10.34 9.40 -1.00
C GLU A 4 10.15 10.24 0.26
N LYS A 5 10.13 11.58 0.10
CA LYS A 5 9.90 12.50 1.21
C LYS A 5 8.52 12.31 1.86
N ILE A 6 7.46 12.12 1.07
CA ILE A 6 6.11 11.84 1.61
C ILE A 6 6.08 10.54 2.40
N ILE A 7 6.75 9.49 1.89
CA ILE A 7 6.82 8.19 2.56
C ILE A 7 7.61 8.32 3.88
N GLU A 8 8.77 8.97 3.86
CA GLU A 8 9.60 9.20 5.05
C GLU A 8 8.84 10.01 6.12
N GLU A 9 8.15 11.08 5.72
CA GLU A 9 7.34 11.89 6.64
C GLU A 9 6.18 11.09 7.25
N SER A 10 5.53 10.22 6.46
CA SER A 10 4.46 9.36 6.99
C SER A 10 4.99 8.26 7.92
N LEU A 11 6.14 7.65 7.60
CA LEU A 11 6.72 6.56 8.41
C LEU A 11 7.34 7.07 9.72
N GLY A 12 7.88 8.29 9.72
CA GLY A 12 8.66 8.81 10.83
C GLY A 12 10.06 8.19 10.92
N LEU A 13 10.83 8.62 11.91
CA LEU A 13 12.26 8.30 12.01
C LEU A 13 12.56 6.84 12.37
N GLU A 14 11.62 6.14 12.98
CA GLU A 14 11.79 4.78 13.52
C GLU A 14 11.31 3.68 12.57
N ASP A 15 10.69 4.02 11.45
CA ASP A 15 10.17 3.03 10.49
C ASP A 15 10.72 3.29 9.09
N ARG A 16 10.82 2.22 8.30
CA ARG A 16 11.37 2.27 6.95
C ARG A 16 10.62 1.30 6.05
N THR A 17 10.48 1.71 4.79
CA THR A 17 9.96 0.85 3.73
C THR A 17 10.77 -0.43 3.64
N GLN A 18 10.09 -1.57 3.77
CA GLN A 18 10.65 -2.91 3.59
C GLN A 18 10.47 -3.37 2.14
N LYS A 19 9.29 -3.11 1.57
CA LYS A 19 8.91 -3.49 0.20
C LYS A 19 8.03 -2.42 -0.42
N SER A 20 8.13 -2.25 -1.73
CA SER A 20 7.29 -1.34 -2.50
C SER A 20 6.83 -2.00 -3.78
N TYR A 21 5.60 -1.74 -4.18
CA TYR A 21 4.98 -2.28 -5.38
C TYR A 21 4.23 -1.19 -6.14
N GLU A 22 4.32 -1.23 -7.47
CA GLU A 22 3.49 -0.39 -8.31
C GLU A 22 2.05 -0.91 -8.32
N ALA A 23 1.09 0.00 -8.08
CA ALA A 23 -0.32 -0.35 -8.08
C ALA A 23 -1.20 0.81 -8.52
N ARG A 24 -2.47 0.51 -8.79
CA ARG A 24 -3.52 1.48 -9.02
C ARG A 24 -4.62 1.32 -7.97
N LEU A 25 -5.01 2.43 -7.35
CA LEU A 25 -6.17 2.51 -6.47
C LEU A 25 -7.18 3.47 -7.10
N GLY A 26 -8.41 3.02 -7.33
CA GLY A 26 -9.43 3.83 -8.02
C GLY A 26 -8.99 4.31 -9.41
N GLY A 27 -8.19 3.50 -10.12
CA GLY A 27 -7.64 3.83 -11.44
C GLY A 27 -6.41 4.75 -11.42
N VAL A 28 -6.04 5.31 -10.27
CA VAL A 28 -4.89 6.22 -10.14
C VAL A 28 -3.62 5.42 -9.84
N TYR A 29 -2.58 5.63 -10.65
CA TYR A 29 -1.26 5.03 -10.44
C TYR A 29 -0.56 5.57 -9.20
N GLY A 30 0.21 4.71 -8.54
CA GLY A 30 1.00 5.06 -7.38
C GLY A 30 1.85 3.90 -6.89
N ILE A 31 2.50 4.12 -5.75
CA ILE A 31 3.34 3.13 -5.08
C ILE A 31 2.70 2.71 -3.78
N LEU A 32 2.55 1.40 -3.61
CA LEU A 32 2.16 0.73 -2.38
C LEU A 32 3.42 0.36 -1.62
N SER A 33 3.69 1.07 -0.53
CA SER A 33 4.85 0.86 0.34
C SER A 33 4.46 0.15 1.62
N MET A 34 5.18 -0.91 1.94
CA MET A 34 5.01 -1.73 3.13
C MET A 34 6.18 -1.47 4.07
N SER A 35 5.89 -1.08 5.29
CA SER A 35 6.87 -0.86 6.36
C SER A 35 6.78 -1.97 7.40
N LYS A 36 7.42 -1.82 8.57
CA LYS A 36 7.22 -2.79 9.65
C LYS A 36 5.89 -2.58 10.38
N ARG A 37 5.33 -1.37 10.35
CA ARG A 37 4.15 -1.02 11.16
C ARG A 37 2.88 -0.87 10.34
N LYS A 38 3.01 -0.44 9.09
CA LYS A 38 1.87 0.01 8.28
C LYS A 38 2.07 -0.11 6.77
N LEU A 39 0.95 -0.06 6.08
CA LEU A 39 0.85 0.05 4.64
C LEU A 39 0.57 1.51 4.24
N ILE A 40 1.31 2.01 3.27
CA ILE A 40 1.12 3.36 2.71
C ILE A 40 0.86 3.25 1.21
N PHE A 41 -0.06 4.06 0.69
CA PHE A 41 -0.19 4.26 -0.76
C PHE A 41 -0.04 5.74 -1.12
N VAL A 42 0.92 6.03 -2.00
CA VAL A 42 1.16 7.37 -2.54
C VAL A 42 0.84 7.35 -4.03
N THR A 43 -0.14 8.14 -4.44
CA THR A 43 -0.47 8.32 -5.87
C THR A 43 0.53 9.24 -6.53
N GLU A 44 0.81 8.98 -7.82
CA GLU A 44 1.65 9.79 -8.68
C GLU A 44 0.84 10.25 -9.90
N LYS A 45 0.79 11.56 -10.15
CA LYS A 45 0.06 12.16 -11.28
C LYS A 45 0.91 13.22 -11.99
N GLY A 46 0.73 13.33 -13.31
CA GLY A 46 1.35 14.35 -14.16
C GLY A 46 2.41 13.75 -15.09
N ARG A 47 2.36 14.13 -16.38
CA ARG A 47 3.32 13.69 -17.41
C ARG A 47 4.58 14.57 -17.47
N GLY A 48 4.51 15.80 -16.96
CA GLY A 48 5.64 16.75 -16.86
C GLY A 48 6.10 16.90 -15.41
N GLN A 49 5.45 17.79 -14.66
CA GLN A 49 5.70 17.92 -13.23
C GLN A 49 4.90 16.86 -12.45
N LYS A 50 5.60 15.90 -11.87
CA LYS A 50 4.99 14.87 -11.02
C LYS A 50 4.47 15.49 -9.72
N SER A 51 3.23 15.18 -9.40
CA SER A 51 2.58 15.48 -8.12
C SER A 51 2.34 14.17 -7.38
N TYR A 52 2.58 14.20 -6.08
CA TYR A 52 2.49 13.03 -5.21
C TYR A 52 1.51 13.32 -4.07
N LYS A 53 0.66 12.34 -3.74
CA LYS A 53 -0.31 12.47 -2.66
C LYS A 53 -0.41 11.17 -1.87
N LEU A 54 -0.25 11.25 -0.55
CA LEU A 54 -0.58 10.18 0.38
C LEU A 54 -2.11 10.00 0.39
N VAL A 55 -2.59 8.83 -0.02
CA VAL A 55 -4.04 8.54 -0.08
C VAL A 55 -4.46 7.36 0.78
N LEU A 56 -3.49 6.57 1.25
CA LEU A 56 -3.71 5.53 2.25
C LEU A 56 -2.55 5.53 3.23
N ASP A 57 -2.89 5.52 4.52
CA ASP A 57 -1.98 5.30 5.65
C ASP A 57 -2.71 4.32 6.59
N LEU A 58 -2.40 3.04 6.45
CA LEU A 58 -3.15 1.93 7.05
C LEU A 58 -2.24 1.07 7.94
N PRO A 59 -2.27 1.30 9.26
CA PRO A 59 -1.63 0.42 10.24
C PRO A 59 -2.13 -1.03 10.15
N TYR A 60 -1.24 -1.99 10.38
CA TYR A 60 -1.58 -3.41 10.20
C TYR A 60 -2.65 -3.92 11.15
N GLU A 61 -2.75 -3.36 12.36
CA GLU A 61 -3.80 -3.66 13.32
C GLU A 61 -5.20 -3.24 12.85
N LYS A 62 -5.28 -2.36 11.84
CA LYS A 62 -6.55 -1.94 11.22
C LYS A 62 -6.91 -2.76 9.98
N ILE A 63 -6.07 -3.71 9.57
CA ILE A 63 -6.39 -4.62 8.46
C ILE A 63 -7.22 -5.78 8.99
N LYS A 64 -8.44 -5.91 8.48
CA LYS A 64 -9.34 -7.02 8.79
C LYS A 64 -9.09 -8.22 7.91
N SER A 65 -8.93 -8.00 6.60
CA SER A 65 -8.64 -9.09 5.67
C SER A 65 -7.82 -8.63 4.47
N ILE A 66 -7.07 -9.58 3.92
CA ILE A 66 -6.32 -9.45 2.69
C ILE A 66 -6.76 -10.62 1.82
N ARG A 67 -7.12 -10.37 0.57
CA ARG A 67 -7.46 -11.42 -0.39
C ARG A 67 -7.10 -11.02 -1.81
N THR A 68 -6.64 -11.99 -2.59
CA THR A 68 -6.50 -11.85 -4.03
C THR A 68 -7.84 -12.15 -4.69
N GLU A 69 -8.33 -11.23 -5.53
CA GLU A 69 -9.59 -11.39 -6.29
C GLU A 69 -9.32 -11.85 -7.74
N SER A 70 -8.17 -11.47 -8.29
CA SER A 70 -7.69 -11.95 -9.60
C SER A 70 -6.18 -11.87 -9.66
N TYR A 71 -5.57 -12.40 -10.72
CA TYR A 71 -4.11 -12.40 -10.90
C TYR A 71 -3.43 -11.05 -10.64
N TYR A 72 -4.11 -9.93 -10.86
CA TYR A 72 -3.56 -8.58 -10.68
C TYR A 72 -4.35 -7.72 -9.71
N THR A 73 -5.34 -8.27 -8.99
CA THR A 73 -6.19 -7.49 -8.06
C THR A 73 -6.06 -8.01 -6.64
N LEU A 74 -5.54 -7.15 -5.76
CA LEU A 74 -5.46 -7.35 -4.32
C LEU A 74 -6.54 -6.50 -3.62
N ILE A 75 -7.35 -7.12 -2.78
CA ILE A 75 -8.32 -6.44 -1.94
C ILE A 75 -7.81 -6.44 -0.50
N ILE A 76 -7.75 -5.24 0.09
CA ILE A 76 -7.46 -5.04 1.51
C ILE A 76 -8.71 -4.42 2.14
N GLU A 77 -9.27 -5.10 3.13
CA GLU A 77 -10.42 -4.63 3.89
C GLU A 77 -9.97 -4.19 5.27
N ASP A 78 -10.35 -2.99 5.68
CA ASP A 78 -10.08 -2.51 7.04
C ASP A 78 -11.13 -3.02 8.05
N VAL A 79 -10.87 -2.77 9.33
CA VAL A 79 -11.76 -3.16 10.44
C VAL A 79 -13.11 -2.46 10.43
N VAL A 80 -13.27 -1.33 9.72
CA VAL A 80 -14.55 -0.62 9.56
C VAL A 80 -15.31 -1.05 8.29
N GLY A 81 -14.77 -1.99 7.53
CA GLY A 81 -15.40 -2.59 6.34
C GLY A 81 -15.11 -1.85 5.02
N LEU A 82 -14.23 -0.85 5.01
CA LEU A 82 -13.80 -0.18 3.80
C LEU A 82 -12.87 -1.10 3.00
N LYS A 83 -13.17 -1.25 1.71
CA LYS A 83 -12.41 -2.11 0.79
C LYS A 83 -11.53 -1.26 -0.12
N HIS A 84 -10.22 -1.50 -0.07
CA HIS A 84 -9.23 -0.92 -0.95
C HIS A 84 -8.85 -1.94 -2.03
N SER A 85 -9.31 -1.70 -3.25
CA SER A 85 -9.00 -2.54 -4.42
C SER A 85 -7.77 -2.04 -5.16
N PHE A 86 -6.66 -2.73 -4.99
CA PHE A 86 -5.40 -2.45 -5.68
C PHE A 86 -5.23 -3.30 -6.92
N LYS A 87 -5.11 -2.66 -8.08
CA LYS A 87 -4.66 -3.30 -9.31
C LYS A 87 -3.14 -3.19 -9.41
N SER A 88 -2.42 -4.27 -9.20
CA SER A 88 -0.95 -4.33 -9.23
C SER A 88 -0.42 -4.57 -10.64
N VAL A 89 0.78 -4.08 -10.92
CA VAL A 89 1.53 -4.42 -12.14
C VAL A 89 2.06 -5.86 -12.07
N MET A 90 2.29 -6.37 -10.86
CA MET A 90 2.74 -7.74 -10.61
C MET A 90 1.59 -8.65 -10.14
N ARG A 91 1.84 -9.97 -10.11
CA ARG A 91 0.86 -10.92 -9.56
C ARG A 91 0.45 -10.53 -8.13
N ALA A 92 -0.86 -10.39 -7.91
CA ALA A 92 -1.43 -9.99 -6.63
C ALA A 92 -1.01 -10.91 -5.48
N GLU A 93 -0.87 -12.22 -5.74
CA GLU A 93 -0.37 -13.22 -4.77
C GLU A 93 1.03 -12.89 -4.23
N ILE A 94 1.91 -12.31 -5.04
CA ILE A 94 3.27 -11.91 -4.61
C ILE A 94 3.16 -10.76 -3.60
N VAL A 95 2.31 -9.79 -3.91
CA VAL A 95 2.05 -8.62 -3.04
C VAL A 95 1.35 -9.06 -1.76
N GLU A 96 0.36 -9.96 -1.86
CA GLU A 96 -0.33 -10.55 -0.72
C GLU A 96 0.65 -11.28 0.20
N LYS A 97 1.50 -12.16 -0.33
CA LYS A 97 2.48 -12.92 0.46
C LYS A 97 3.45 -11.97 1.17
N ALA A 98 3.90 -10.92 0.50
CA ALA A 98 4.75 -9.90 1.09
C ALA A 98 4.05 -9.16 2.23
N LEU A 99 2.79 -8.78 2.05
CA LEU A 99 2.01 -8.09 3.07
C LEU A 99 1.74 -9.00 4.28
N ARG A 100 1.34 -10.26 4.05
CA ARG A 100 1.09 -11.23 5.11
C ARG A 100 2.33 -11.56 5.95
N ALA A 101 3.52 -11.47 5.36
CA ALA A 101 4.77 -11.65 6.11
C ALA A 101 5.03 -10.51 7.12
N LEU A 102 4.41 -9.34 6.92
CA LEU A 102 4.55 -8.16 7.78
C LEU A 102 3.36 -8.01 8.73
N VAL A 103 2.16 -8.43 8.32
CA VAL A 103 0.99 -8.45 9.20
C VAL A 103 1.11 -9.61 10.18
N THR A 104 1.50 -9.30 11.42
CA THR A 104 1.42 -10.26 12.51
C THR A 104 -0.05 -10.39 12.92
N PHE A 105 -0.75 -11.38 12.37
CA PHE A 105 -2.03 -11.79 12.94
C PHE A 105 -1.72 -12.33 14.33
N LYS A 106 -2.04 -11.57 15.39
CA LYS A 106 -2.07 -12.14 16.74
C LYS A 106 -3.09 -13.28 16.69
N ARG A 107 -2.59 -14.51 16.87
CA ARG A 107 -3.43 -15.69 17.12
C ARG A 107 -4.18 -15.52 18.42
#